data_AF-A0A522J1L0-F1
#
_entry.id   AF-A0A522J1L0-F1
#
_cell.length_a   1.000
_cell.length_b   1.000
_cell.length_c   1.000
_cell.angle_alpha   90.00
_cell.angle_beta   90.00
_cell.angle_gamma   90.00
#
_symmetry.space_group_name_H-M   'P 1'
#
loop_
_entity.id
_entity.type
_entity.pdbx_description
1 polymer ?
#
loop_
_entity_poly.entity_id
_entity_poly.type
_entity_poly.pdbx_seq_one_letter_code
_entity_poly.pdbx_strand_id
1 'polypeptide(L)'
;MPMPSSRRRRQREPLDVQLTVDVIFGDAPEERVRMIDGRHVPMVNSIFEKRDTVMRQFAMLMLHAGVSQPKVMAELVPMVKLLPALLHRGRQGSAE
;
A
#
# COMPACT_ATOMS: atom_id res chain seq x y z
N MET A 1 47.54 14.59 -19.76
CA MET A 1 47.00 14.40 -18.39
C MET A 1 45.77 13.50 -18.49
N PRO A 2 45.73 12.32 -17.87
CA PRO A 2 44.50 11.52 -17.85
C PRO A 2 43.53 12.09 -16.81
N MET A 3 42.27 12.29 -17.20
CA MET A 3 41.22 12.79 -16.31
C MET A 3 40.81 11.73 -15.29
N PRO A 4 40.42 12.12 -14.05
CA PRO A 4 40.02 11.16 -13.04
C PRO A 4 38.75 10.42 -13.47
N SER A 5 38.90 9.10 -13.62
CA SER A 5 37.83 8.18 -13.99
C SER A 5 36.64 8.31 -13.03
N SER A 6 35.44 8.33 -13.61
CA SER A 6 34.17 8.34 -12.90
C SER A 6 34.17 7.33 -11.75
N ARG A 7 33.79 7.82 -10.57
CA ARG A 7 33.69 7.06 -9.33
C ARG A 7 32.69 5.92 -9.55
N ARG A 8 33.18 4.73 -9.88
CA ARG A 8 32.37 3.53 -10.09
C ARG A 8 31.60 3.27 -8.79
N ARG A 9 30.30 3.57 -8.81
CA ARG A 9 29.37 3.39 -7.69
C ARG A 9 29.49 1.92 -7.28
N ARG A 10 30.10 1.64 -6.11
CA ARG A 10 30.24 0.27 -5.60
C ARG A 10 28.85 -0.34 -5.59
N GLN A 11 28.62 -1.35 -6.42
CA GLN A 11 27.39 -2.14 -6.38
C GLN A 11 27.38 -2.78 -4.99
N ARG A 12 26.48 -2.32 -4.13
CA ARG A 12 26.26 -2.96 -2.83
C ARG A 12 25.59 -4.30 -3.10
N GLU A 13 26.11 -5.36 -2.51
CA GLU A 13 25.47 -6.67 -2.53
C GLU A 13 24.04 -6.53 -1.97
N PRO A 14 23.03 -7.17 -2.61
CA PRO A 14 21.66 -7.14 -2.13
C PRO A 14 21.58 -7.68 -0.71
N LEU A 15 20.94 -6.96 0.19
CA LEU A 15 20.61 -7.48 1.51
C LEU A 15 19.32 -8.30 1.39
N ASP A 16 19.40 -9.60 1.64
CA ASP A 16 18.23 -10.47 1.69
C ASP A 16 17.51 -10.30 3.04
N VAL A 17 16.23 -9.92 2.99
CA VAL A 17 15.40 -9.75 4.19
C VAL A 17 14.11 -10.55 4.10
N GLN A 18 13.65 -11.04 5.25
CA GLN A 18 12.31 -11.60 5.39
C GLN A 18 11.35 -10.50 5.86
N LEU A 19 10.33 -10.22 5.06
CA LEU A 19 9.33 -9.21 5.35
C LEU A 19 8.03 -9.85 5.82
N THR A 20 7.58 -9.46 6.99
CA THR A 20 6.23 -9.73 7.50
C THR A 20 5.55 -8.41 7.81
N VAL A 21 4.27 -8.27 7.43
CA VAL A 21 3.46 -7.07 7.69
C VAL A 21 2.15 -7.51 8.31
N ASP A 22 1.95 -7.11 9.56
CA ASP A 22 0.71 -7.28 10.30
C ASP A 22 0.05 -5.90 10.48
N VAL A 23 -1.24 -5.81 10.19
CA VAL A 23 -2.05 -4.62 10.47
C VAL A 23 -2.97 -4.94 11.64
N ILE A 24 -2.90 -4.12 12.68
CA ILE A 24 -3.64 -4.29 13.92
C ILE A 24 -4.75 -3.24 13.94
N PHE A 25 -5.99 -3.69 13.96
CA PHE A 25 -7.17 -2.82 13.91
C PHE A 25 -7.85 -2.65 15.28
N GLY A 26 -7.45 -3.42 16.28
CA GLY A 26 -7.87 -3.27 17.67
C GLY A 26 -7.14 -4.23 18.59
N ASP A 27 -7.63 -4.39 19.82
CA ASP A 27 -6.89 -5.04 20.91
C ASP A 27 -7.02 -6.57 20.90
N ALA A 28 -8.02 -7.10 20.19
CA ALA A 28 -8.25 -8.54 20.13
C ALA A 28 -7.34 -9.22 19.08
N PRO A 29 -6.81 -10.43 19.34
CA PRO A 29 -5.92 -11.13 18.40
C PRO A 29 -6.51 -11.33 17.00
N GLU A 30 -7.82 -11.52 16.90
CA GLU A 30 -8.59 -11.67 15.67
C GLU A 30 -8.78 -10.37 14.87
N GLU A 31 -8.49 -9.22 15.49
CA GLU A 31 -8.49 -7.91 14.82
C GLU A 31 -7.13 -7.58 14.20
N ARG A 32 -6.26 -8.60 14.05
CA ARG A 32 -5.02 -8.52 13.29
C ARG A 32 -5.17 -9.17 11.92
N VAL A 33 -4.83 -8.45 10.87
CA VAL A 33 -4.72 -8.98 9.52
C VAL A 33 -3.25 -9.10 9.14
N ARG A 34 -2.81 -10.33 8.86
CA ARG A 34 -1.48 -10.58 8.28
C ARG A 34 -1.54 -10.34 6.78
N MET A 35 -0.83 -9.31 6.33
CA MET A 35 -0.82 -8.86 4.93
C MET A 35 0.34 -9.45 4.14
N ILE A 36 1.48 -9.64 4.79
CA ILE A 36 2.67 -10.28 4.21
C ILE A 36 3.20 -11.25 5.25
N ASP A 37 3.48 -12.50 4.84
CA ASP A 37 4.04 -13.54 5.71
C ASP A 37 5.38 -14.03 5.17
N GLY A 38 6.49 -13.64 5.81
CA GLY A 38 7.81 -14.20 5.53
C GLY A 38 8.28 -14.02 4.08
N ARG A 39 7.84 -12.95 3.40
CA ARG A 39 8.21 -12.75 1.99
C ARG A 39 9.69 -12.39 1.88
N HIS A 40 10.41 -13.15 1.07
CA HIS A 40 11.79 -12.83 0.72
C HIS A 40 11.84 -11.60 -0.17
N VAL A 41 12.50 -10.54 0.28
CA VAL A 41 12.64 -9.28 -0.46
C VAL A 41 14.12 -8.94 -0.59
N PRO A 42 14.70 -8.98 -1.81
CA PRO A 42 16.06 -8.51 -2.00
C PRO A 42 16.07 -6.99 -1.92
N MET A 43 16.71 -6.43 -0.89
CA MET A 43 16.94 -5.00 -0.76
C MET A 43 18.15 -4.62 -1.63
N VAL A 44 17.92 -4.54 -2.94
CA VAL A 44 18.88 -4.00 -3.90
C VAL A 44 18.77 -2.48 -3.91
N ASN A 45 19.88 -1.79 -3.62
CA ASN A 45 19.96 -0.34 -3.50
C ASN A 45 19.19 0.24 -2.30
N SER A 46 19.06 1.57 -2.25
CA SER A 46 18.40 2.27 -1.17
C SER A 46 16.87 2.20 -1.32
N ILE A 47 16.15 1.84 -0.26
CA ILE A 47 14.68 1.97 -0.17
C ILE A 47 14.17 3.36 -0.57
N PHE A 48 15.01 4.39 -0.40
CA PHE A 48 14.69 5.76 -0.81
C PHE A 48 14.67 5.97 -2.33
N GLU A 49 15.42 5.18 -3.12
CA GLU A 49 15.40 5.27 -4.59
C GLU A 49 14.07 4.77 -5.18
N LYS A 50 13.35 3.91 -4.46
CA LYS A 50 12.02 3.39 -4.85
C LYS A 50 10.91 3.86 -3.91
N ARG A 51 11.12 4.94 -3.16
CA ARG A 51 10.18 5.44 -2.14
C ARG A 51 8.76 5.54 -2.68
N ASP A 52 8.57 6.11 -3.86
CA ASP A 52 7.23 6.36 -4.40
C ASP A 52 6.53 5.04 -4.79
N THR A 53 7.27 4.06 -5.29
CA THR A 53 6.74 2.71 -5.56
C THR A 53 6.39 1.98 -4.26
N VAL A 54 7.27 2.02 -3.27
CA VAL A 54 7.05 1.40 -1.94
C VAL A 54 5.85 2.05 -1.25
N MET A 55 5.75 3.38 -1.26
CA MET A 55 4.62 4.11 -0.69
C MET A 55 3.31 3.77 -1.40
N ARG A 56 3.31 3.67 -2.73
CA ARG A 56 2.11 3.27 -3.48
C ARG A 56 1.68 1.84 -3.15
N GLN A 57 2.62 0.91 -3.10
CA GLN A 57 2.34 -0.48 -2.74
C GLN A 57 1.85 -0.59 -1.29
N PHE A 58 2.47 0.15 -0.37
CA PHE A 58 2.06 0.22 1.02
C PHE A 58 0.65 0.80 1.16
N ALA A 59 0.34 1.90 0.47
CA ALA A 59 -1.00 2.49 0.47
C ALA A 59 -2.06 1.51 -0.06
N MET A 60 -1.76 0.81 -1.16
CA MET A 60 -2.65 -0.24 -1.67
C MET A 60 -2.84 -1.39 -0.67
N LEU A 61 -1.77 -1.77 0.03
CA LEU A 61 -1.79 -2.81 1.05
C LEU A 61 -2.63 -2.38 2.26
N MET A 62 -2.53 -1.13 2.71
CA MET A 62 -3.39 -0.57 3.76
C MET A 62 -4.86 -0.54 3.35
N LEU A 63 -5.16 -0.11 2.12
CA LEU A 63 -6.52 -0.16 1.59
C LEU A 63 -7.04 -1.60 1.61
N HIS A 64 -6.28 -2.54 1.07
CA HIS A 64 -6.66 -3.96 1.05
C HIS A 64 -6.88 -4.51 2.47
N ALA A 65 -6.01 -4.16 3.41
CA ALA A 65 -6.15 -4.54 4.81
C ALA A 65 -7.48 -4.04 5.40
N GLY A 66 -7.80 -2.76 5.19
CA GLY A 66 -9.06 -2.17 5.67
C GLY A 66 -10.31 -2.83 5.06
N VAL A 67 -10.26 -3.25 3.79
CA VAL A 67 -11.38 -3.97 3.15
C VAL A 67 -11.49 -5.41 3.67
N SER A 68 -10.37 -6.04 4.04
CA SER A 68 -10.35 -7.44 4.44
C SER A 68 -10.96 -7.71 5.83
N GLN A 69 -11.11 -6.67 6.67
CA GLN A 69 -11.71 -6.83 7.99
C GLN A 69 -13.23 -6.60 7.96
N PRO A 70 -14.05 -7.58 8.39
CA PRO A 70 -15.51 -7.47 8.36
C PRO A 70 -16.07 -6.27 9.12
N LYS A 71 -15.47 -5.92 10.26
CA LYS A 71 -15.89 -4.81 11.13
C LYS A 71 -15.71 -3.45 10.42
N VAL A 72 -14.58 -3.26 9.74
CA VAL A 72 -14.30 -2.05 8.96
C VAL A 72 -15.22 -1.96 7.74
N MET A 73 -15.46 -3.08 7.05
CA MET A 73 -16.43 -3.11 5.94
C MET A 73 -17.85 -2.78 6.39
N ALA A 74 -18.30 -3.30 7.53
CA ALA A 74 -19.65 -3.04 8.07
C ALA A 74 -19.90 -1.54 8.34
N GLU A 75 -18.87 -0.82 8.81
CA GLU A 75 -18.94 0.63 9.02
C GLU A 75 -18.92 1.45 7.72
N LEU A 76 -18.34 0.90 6.64
CA LEU A 76 -18.26 1.56 5.34
C LEU A 76 -19.50 1.32 4.46
N VAL A 77 -20.29 0.28 4.72
CA VAL A 77 -21.54 -0.04 3.99
C VAL A 77 -22.49 1.16 3.82
N PRO A 78 -22.76 2.00 4.84
CA PRO A 78 -23.64 3.16 4.70
C PRO A 78 -23.10 4.17 3.68
N MET A 79 -21.78 4.43 3.65
CA MET A 79 -21.18 5.34 2.67
C MET A 79 -21.23 4.76 1.25
N VAL A 80 -20.99 3.46 1.09
CA VAL A 80 -21.03 2.81 -0.24
C VAL A 80 -22.46 2.82 -0.81
N LYS A 81 -23.49 2.71 0.03
CA LYS A 81 -24.90 2.84 -0.39
C LYS A 81 -25.26 4.25 -0.87
N LEU A 82 -24.54 5.28 -0.43
CA LEU A 82 -24.77 6.68 -0.84
C LEU A 82 -24.09 7.06 -2.17
N LEU A 83 -23.06 6.32 -2.60
CA LEU A 83 -22.39 6.54 -3.89
C LEU A 83 -23.34 6.50 -5.10
N PRO A 84 -24.19 5.48 -5.30
CA PRO A 84 -25.10 5.44 -6.45
C PRO A 84 -26.12 6.59 -6.43
N ALA A 85 -26.58 7.02 -5.25
CA ALA A 85 -27.51 8.14 -5.11
C ALA A 85 -26.87 9.49 -5.54
N LEU A 86 -25.57 9.67 -5.26
CA LEU A 86 -24.81 10.86 -5.68
C LEU A 86 -24.49 10.83 -7.19
N LEU A 87 -24.19 9.65 -7.75
CA LEU A 87 -23.89 9.50 -9.18
C LEU A 87 -25.15 9.64 -10.06
N HIS A 88 -26.32 9.24 -9.57
CA HIS A 88 -27.59 9.41 -10.31
C HIS A 88 -28.14 10.85 -10.29
N ARG A 89 -27.78 11.67 -9.30
CA ARG A 89 -28.21 13.07 -9.20
C ARG A 89 -27.65 13.97 -10.31
N GLY A 90 -26.51 13.60 -10.91
CA GLY A 90 -25.89 14.37 -12.00
C GLY A 90 -26.56 14.21 -13.37
N ARG A 91 -27.51 13.27 -13.56
CA ARG A 91 -28.16 13.02 -14.87
C ARG A 91 -29.55 13.64 -15.02
N GLN A 92 -30.12 14.24 -13.97
CA GLN A 92 -31.49 14.78 -13.99
C GLN A 92 -31.57 16.32 -14.10
N GLY A 93 -30.45 17.01 -14.34
CA GLY A 93 -30.38 18.48 -14.40
C GLY A 93 -30.31 19.11 -15.81
N SER A 94 -30.65 18.39 -16.87
CA SER A 94 -30.64 18.94 -18.24
C SER A 94 -31.85 18.47 -19.03
N ALA A 95 -33.03 18.95 -18.63
CA ALA A 95 -34.21 19.07 -19.47
C ALA A 95 -35.24 19.94 -18.72
N GLU A 96 -35.01 21.25 -18.72
CA GLU A 96 -36.06 22.27 -18.77
C GLU A 96 -35.50 23.53 -19.43
#